data_AF-A0A0K8WFT8-F1
#
_entry.id   AF-A0A0K8WFT8-F1
#
_cell.length_a   1.000
_cell.length_b   1.000
_cell.length_c   1.000
_cell.angle_alpha   90.00
_cell.angle_beta   90.00
_cell.angle_gamma   90.00
#
_symmetry.space_group_name_H-M   'P 1'
#
loop_
_entity.id
_entity.type
_entity.pdbx_description
1 polymer ?
#
loop_
_entity_poly.entity_id
_entity_poly.type
_entity_poly.pdbx_seq_one_letter_code
_entity_poly.pdbx_strand_id
1 'polypeptide(L)'
;EIVPDAINDAEFNAAANSIENCKFFAGNADDYIQSMVREVVYGNAPGAPLDLIAVVDPPRAGLHNRSIAAIRAATAIKRLVYISCNPAHAQRNWIELGRPESKQYKGDPFFPKTAIAVDMFPHTTHTELVILFERASQSVEEGENKETTSTENNGDTQIEGKGSEIDIEPIKS
;
A
#
# COMPACT_ATOMS: atom_id res chain seq x y z
N GLU A 1 8.21 -15.23 -11.31
CA GLU A 1 9.50 -15.92 -11.08
C GLU A 1 10.29 -15.85 -12.38
N ILE A 2 11.58 -15.47 -12.35
CA ILE A 2 12.37 -15.30 -13.58
C ILE A 2 12.86 -16.63 -14.15
N VAL A 3 13.03 -17.65 -13.31
CA VAL A 3 13.49 -18.99 -13.69
C VAL A 3 12.30 -19.84 -14.15
N PRO A 4 12.21 -20.25 -15.42
CA PRO A 4 11.07 -21.02 -15.92
C PRO A 4 10.90 -22.37 -15.23
N ASP A 5 11.99 -23.04 -14.87
CA ASP A 5 11.93 -24.33 -14.16
C ASP A 5 11.26 -24.20 -12.79
N ALA A 6 11.47 -23.10 -12.08
CA ALA A 6 10.81 -22.84 -10.80
C ALA A 6 9.29 -22.59 -10.97
N ILE A 7 8.83 -22.16 -12.15
CA ILE A 7 7.41 -22.09 -12.47
C ILE A 7 6.83 -23.49 -12.67
N ASN A 8 7.53 -24.37 -13.41
CA ASN A 8 7.12 -25.76 -13.58
C ASN A 8 7.01 -26.48 -12.23
N ASP A 9 7.97 -26.25 -11.33
CA ASP A 9 7.93 -26.79 -9.96
C ASP A 9 6.73 -26.25 -9.17
N ALA A 10 6.42 -24.96 -9.30
CA ALA A 10 5.28 -24.36 -8.63
C ALA A 10 3.93 -24.90 -9.15
N GLU A 11 3.79 -25.11 -10.46
CA GLU A 11 2.61 -25.74 -11.07
C GLU A 11 2.47 -27.20 -10.64
N PHE A 12 3.56 -27.97 -10.63
CA PHE A 12 3.57 -29.33 -10.13
C PHE A 12 3.13 -29.39 -8.66
N ASN A 13 3.65 -28.51 -7.82
CA ASN A 13 3.29 -28.43 -6.40
C ASN A 13 1.83 -28.05 -6.20
N ALA A 14 1.29 -27.12 -7.00
CA ALA A 14 -0.12 -26.75 -6.95
C ALA A 14 -1.02 -27.94 -7.31
N ALA A 15 -0.71 -28.65 -8.40
CA ALA A 15 -1.44 -29.85 -8.82
C ALA A 15 -1.38 -30.96 -7.77
N ALA A 16 -0.19 -31.22 -7.20
CA ALA A 16 0.00 -32.23 -6.15
C ALA A 16 -0.83 -31.94 -4.87
N ASN A 17 -1.16 -30.67 -4.62
CA ASN A 17 -1.97 -30.24 -3.48
C ASN A 17 -3.42 -29.90 -3.84
N SER A 18 -3.86 -30.18 -5.08
CA SER A 18 -5.21 -29.82 -5.57
C SER A 18 -5.55 -28.34 -5.44
N ILE A 19 -4.55 -27.46 -5.63
CA ILE A 19 -4.70 -26.01 -5.61
C ILE A 19 -5.00 -25.52 -7.03
N GLU A 20 -6.23 -25.10 -7.27
CA GLU A 20 -6.70 -24.63 -8.59
C GLU A 20 -6.82 -23.10 -8.69
N ASN A 21 -6.70 -22.40 -7.56
CA ASN A 21 -6.91 -20.95 -7.45
C ASN A 21 -5.60 -20.14 -7.48
N CYS A 22 -4.60 -20.61 -8.22
CA CYS A 22 -3.31 -19.93 -8.40
C CYS A 22 -2.97 -19.78 -9.89
N LYS A 23 -2.15 -18.77 -10.20
CA LYS A 23 -1.56 -18.55 -11.52
C LYS A 23 -0.09 -18.21 -11.35
N PHE A 24 0.76 -18.78 -12.19
CA PHE A 24 2.20 -18.61 -12.14
C PHE A 24 2.67 -17.91 -13.42
N PHE A 25 3.65 -17.00 -13.27
CA PHE A 25 4.13 -16.16 -14.37
C PHE A 25 5.65 -16.18 -14.43
N ALA A 26 6.18 -16.60 -15.59
CA ALA A 26 7.61 -16.57 -15.89
C ALA A 26 8.05 -15.17 -16.36
N GLY A 27 9.06 -14.61 -15.70
CA GLY A 27 9.69 -13.33 -16.05
C GLY A 27 9.86 -12.38 -14.87
N ASN A 28 10.26 -11.15 -15.17
CA ASN A 28 10.54 -10.12 -14.18
C ASN A 28 9.24 -9.61 -13.54
N ALA A 29 9.15 -9.63 -12.21
CA ALA A 29 7.99 -9.17 -11.46
C ALA A 29 7.57 -7.72 -11.81
N ASP A 30 8.54 -6.84 -12.11
CA ASP A 30 8.28 -5.44 -12.47
C ASP A 30 7.36 -5.28 -13.69
N ASP A 31 7.37 -6.26 -14.59
CA ASP A 31 6.58 -6.24 -15.81
C ASP A 31 5.15 -6.79 -15.60
N TYR A 32 4.93 -7.56 -14.52
CA TYR A 32 3.66 -8.24 -14.24
C TYR A 32 2.81 -7.58 -13.14
N ILE A 33 3.39 -6.81 -12.21
CA ILE A 33 2.61 -6.26 -11.06
C ILE A 33 1.35 -5.52 -11.52
N GLN A 34 1.47 -4.65 -12.52
CA GLN A 34 0.33 -3.85 -13.00
C GLN A 34 -0.71 -4.68 -13.76
N SER A 35 -0.28 -5.64 -14.59
CA SER A 35 -1.20 -6.49 -15.35
C SER A 35 -1.95 -7.46 -14.44
N MET A 36 -1.27 -8.06 -13.44
CA MET A 36 -1.89 -8.94 -12.45
C MET A 36 -2.93 -8.20 -11.61
N VAL A 37 -2.59 -7.01 -11.09
CA VAL A 37 -3.54 -6.17 -10.34
C VAL A 37 -4.75 -5.83 -11.22
N ARG A 38 -4.50 -5.44 -12.47
CA ARG A 38 -5.55 -5.11 -13.43
C ARG A 38 -6.49 -6.28 -13.69
N GLU A 39 -5.94 -7.48 -13.92
CA GLU A 39 -6.70 -8.70 -14.15
C GLU A 39 -7.62 -9.01 -12.97
N VAL A 40 -7.10 -8.92 -11.74
CA VAL A 40 -7.90 -9.15 -10.53
C VAL A 40 -8.99 -8.09 -10.40
N VAL A 41 -8.67 -6.80 -10.57
CA VAL A 41 -9.65 -5.71 -10.43
C VAL A 41 -10.78 -5.82 -11.46
N TYR A 42 -10.48 -6.12 -12.72
CA TYR A 42 -11.52 -6.23 -13.76
C TYR A 42 -12.20 -7.60 -13.83
N GLY A 43 -11.58 -8.64 -13.28
CA GLY A 43 -12.19 -9.96 -13.16
C GLY A 43 -13.25 -10.05 -12.05
N ASN A 44 -13.27 -9.09 -11.12
CA ASN A 44 -14.28 -8.99 -10.08
C ASN A 44 -15.51 -8.18 -10.55
N ALA A 45 -16.68 -8.48 -10.00
CA ALA A 45 -17.89 -7.74 -10.30
C ALA A 45 -17.72 -6.26 -9.94
N PRO A 46 -18.22 -5.31 -10.75
CA PRO A 46 -18.14 -3.88 -10.44
C PRO A 46 -18.70 -3.58 -9.04
N GLY A 47 -17.89 -2.94 -8.20
CA GLY A 47 -18.28 -2.60 -6.82
C GLY A 47 -18.13 -3.72 -5.79
N ALA A 48 -17.69 -4.92 -6.19
CA ALA A 48 -17.36 -5.97 -5.23
C ALA A 48 -16.17 -5.53 -4.35
N PRO A 49 -16.22 -5.78 -3.02
CA PRO A 49 -15.10 -5.49 -2.14
C PRO A 49 -13.91 -6.34 -2.56
N LEU A 50 -12.77 -5.70 -2.78
CA LEU A 50 -11.52 -6.36 -3.13
C LEU A 50 -10.50 -6.16 -2.02
N ASP A 51 -10.11 -7.26 -1.39
CA ASP A 51 -9.05 -7.31 -0.39
C ASP A 51 -7.77 -7.84 -1.04
N LEU A 52 -7.05 -6.95 -1.73
CA LEU A 52 -5.83 -7.30 -2.43
C LEU A 52 -4.59 -7.03 -1.57
N ILE A 53 -3.83 -8.10 -1.35
CA ILE A 53 -2.59 -8.11 -0.56
C ILE A 53 -1.43 -8.45 -1.49
N ALA A 54 -0.36 -7.66 -1.44
CA ALA A 54 0.90 -8.03 -2.06
C ALA A 54 1.80 -8.71 -1.03
N VAL A 55 2.47 -9.77 -1.43
CA VAL A 55 3.52 -10.44 -0.64
C VAL A 55 4.81 -10.37 -1.44
N VAL A 56 5.87 -9.87 -0.83
CA VAL A 56 7.18 -9.72 -1.48
C VAL A 56 8.27 -10.34 -0.61
N ASP A 57 9.07 -11.20 -1.22
CA ASP A 57 10.28 -11.79 -0.64
C ASP A 57 11.46 -11.49 -1.59
N PRO A 58 11.97 -10.24 -1.58
CA PRO A 58 13.05 -9.83 -2.47
C PRO A 58 14.40 -10.46 -2.10
N PRO A 59 15.38 -10.45 -3.02
CA PRO A 59 16.76 -10.78 -2.70
C PRO A 59 17.34 -9.81 -1.65
N ARG A 60 18.51 -10.12 -1.08
CA ARG A 60 19.20 -9.30 -0.06
C ARG A 60 19.33 -7.80 -0.37
N ALA A 61 19.33 -7.42 -1.65
CA ALA A 61 19.40 -6.02 -2.08
C ALA A 61 18.07 -5.25 -1.88
N GLY A 62 16.97 -5.95 -1.58
CA GLY A 62 15.62 -5.40 -1.54
C GLY A 62 14.96 -5.34 -2.92
N LEU A 63 13.80 -4.68 -2.96
CA LEU A 63 13.06 -4.38 -4.18
C LEU A 63 13.72 -3.28 -5.00
N HIS A 64 13.58 -3.39 -6.31
CA HIS A 64 13.96 -2.33 -7.23
C HIS A 64 12.96 -1.16 -7.15
N ASN A 65 13.42 0.06 -7.43
CA ASN A 65 12.57 1.26 -7.37
C ASN A 65 11.35 1.16 -8.28
N ARG A 66 11.48 0.45 -9.41
CA ARG A 66 10.37 0.21 -10.35
C ARG A 66 9.29 -0.67 -9.72
N SER A 67 9.66 -1.72 -8.99
CA SER A 67 8.72 -2.57 -8.25
C SER A 67 7.97 -1.76 -7.20
N ILE A 68 8.69 -0.94 -6.43
CA ILE A 68 8.07 -0.08 -5.40
C ILE A 68 7.10 0.89 -6.03
N ALA A 69 7.50 1.59 -7.11
CA ALA A 69 6.62 2.51 -7.81
C ALA A 69 5.37 1.81 -8.37
N ALA A 70 5.52 0.59 -8.91
CA ALA A 70 4.40 -0.21 -9.40
C ALA A 70 3.46 -0.64 -8.28
N ILE A 71 3.97 -1.07 -7.12
CA ILE A 71 3.17 -1.43 -5.94
C ILE A 71 2.45 -0.20 -5.39
N ARG A 72 3.14 0.95 -5.28
CA ARG A 72 2.55 2.22 -4.82
C ARG A 72 1.38 2.64 -5.73
N ALA A 73 1.59 2.61 -7.05
CA ALA A 73 0.59 2.99 -8.05
C ALA A 73 -0.61 2.04 -8.14
N ALA A 74 -0.45 0.78 -7.73
CA ALA A 74 -1.54 -0.18 -7.64
C ALA A 74 -2.41 0.10 -6.39
N THR A 75 -3.32 1.06 -6.49
CA THR A 75 -4.19 1.54 -5.39
C THR A 75 -5.15 0.49 -4.85
N ALA A 76 -5.40 -0.58 -5.61
CA ALA A 76 -6.16 -1.75 -5.17
C ALA A 76 -5.43 -2.55 -4.08
N ILE A 77 -4.09 -2.54 -4.06
CA ILE A 77 -3.29 -3.20 -3.02
C ILE A 77 -3.42 -2.40 -1.73
N LYS A 78 -4.16 -2.91 -0.75
CA LYS A 78 -4.38 -2.23 0.55
C LYS A 78 -3.34 -2.63 1.59
N ARG A 79 -2.79 -3.84 1.45
CA ARG A 79 -1.82 -4.42 2.38
C ARG A 79 -0.62 -4.96 1.64
N LEU A 80 0.55 -4.84 2.26
CA LEU A 80 1.81 -5.35 1.74
C LEU A 80 2.53 -6.11 2.85
N VAL A 81 2.77 -7.40 2.64
CA VAL A 81 3.68 -8.20 3.46
C VAL A 81 5.06 -8.16 2.82
N TYR A 82 6.05 -7.63 3.52
CA TYR A 82 7.43 -7.56 3.07
C TYR A 82 8.27 -8.49 3.94
N ILE A 83 8.97 -9.43 3.31
CA ILE A 83 9.91 -10.35 3.96
C ILE A 83 11.33 -9.88 3.64
N SER A 84 12.22 -9.86 4.63
CA SER A 84 13.61 -9.44 4.45
C SER A 84 14.58 -10.29 5.24
N CYS A 85 15.53 -10.90 4.54
CA CYS A 85 16.69 -11.55 5.12
C CYS A 85 17.79 -10.56 5.55
N ASN A 86 17.66 -9.27 5.19
CA ASN A 86 18.59 -8.21 5.58
C ASN A 86 17.84 -6.87 5.83
N PRO A 87 17.37 -6.67 7.07
CA PRO A 87 16.63 -5.46 7.47
C PRO A 87 17.36 -4.14 7.16
N ALA A 88 18.69 -4.12 7.27
CA ALA A 88 19.48 -2.90 7.06
C ALA A 88 19.44 -2.43 5.60
N HIS A 89 19.48 -3.37 4.64
CA HIS A 89 19.38 -3.03 3.22
C HIS A 89 17.94 -2.72 2.81
N ALA A 90 16.95 -3.41 3.39
CA ALA A 90 15.53 -3.21 3.09
C ALA A 90 14.96 -1.89 3.63
N GLN A 91 15.61 -1.25 4.61
CA GLN A 91 15.16 0.01 5.22
C GLN A 91 14.85 1.10 4.19
N ARG A 92 15.68 1.22 3.14
CA ARG A 92 15.45 2.18 2.05
C ARG A 92 14.12 1.94 1.36
N ASN A 93 13.75 0.68 1.09
CA ASN A 93 12.48 0.37 0.46
C ASN A 93 11.30 0.75 1.36
N TRP A 94 11.39 0.53 2.67
CA TRP A 94 10.31 0.89 3.60
C TRP A 94 10.09 2.41 3.66
N ILE A 95 11.19 3.18 3.62
CA ILE A 95 11.11 4.63 3.47
C ILE A 95 10.42 4.98 2.16
N GLU A 96 10.82 4.36 1.03
CA GLU A 96 10.22 4.60 -0.29
C GLU A 96 8.73 4.19 -0.37
N LEU A 97 8.33 3.18 0.40
CA LEU A 97 6.95 2.72 0.52
C LEU A 97 6.07 3.73 1.28
N GLY A 98 6.61 4.36 2.33
CA GLY A 98 5.90 5.30 3.21
C GLY A 98 5.96 6.77 2.80
N ARG A 99 6.57 7.12 1.66
CA ARG A 99 6.68 8.53 1.24
C ARG A 99 5.34 9.08 0.77
N PRO A 100 5.11 10.40 0.95
CA PRO A 100 4.01 11.10 0.28
C PRO A 100 4.00 10.89 -1.23
N GLU A 101 2.81 11.06 -1.82
CA GLU A 101 2.64 10.94 -3.27
C GLU A 101 3.53 11.95 -4.03
N SER A 102 4.09 11.49 -5.15
CA SER A 102 4.93 12.28 -6.03
C SER A 102 4.83 11.76 -7.47
N LYS A 103 5.48 12.45 -8.42
CA LYS A 103 5.56 11.98 -9.82
C LYS A 103 6.13 10.56 -9.93
N GLN A 104 7.07 10.20 -9.05
CA GLN A 104 7.72 8.89 -9.03
C GLN A 104 6.92 7.84 -8.25
N TYR A 105 6.28 8.23 -7.15
CA TYR A 105 5.53 7.33 -6.27
C TYR A 105 4.08 7.76 -6.20
N LYS A 106 3.22 7.14 -7.02
CA LYS A 106 1.78 7.45 -7.09
C LYS A 106 1.00 6.69 -6.01
N GLY A 107 -0.12 7.24 -5.56
CA GLY A 107 -1.03 6.62 -4.58
C GLY A 107 -0.64 6.79 -3.11
N ASP A 108 -1.52 6.38 -2.17
CA ASP A 108 -1.37 6.66 -0.73
C ASP A 108 -0.26 5.87 -0.04
N PRO A 109 0.59 6.47 0.80
CA PRO A 109 1.72 5.78 1.46
C PRO A 109 1.34 4.51 2.20
N PHE A 110 2.30 3.58 2.29
CA PHE A 110 2.24 2.40 3.13
C PHE A 110 2.95 2.65 4.46
N PHE A 111 2.29 2.31 5.57
CA PHE A 111 2.85 2.45 6.91
C PHE A 111 3.02 1.08 7.57
N PRO A 112 4.14 0.84 8.27
CA PRO A 112 4.34 -0.41 8.98
C PRO A 112 3.32 -0.52 10.12
N LYS A 113 2.72 -1.70 10.27
CA LYS A 113 1.70 -2.00 11.28
C LYS A 113 2.19 -3.00 12.30
N THR A 114 2.86 -4.06 11.86
CA THR A 114 3.50 -5.04 12.72
C THR A 114 4.75 -5.58 12.05
N ALA A 115 5.73 -6.00 12.86
CA ALA A 115 6.96 -6.60 12.41
C ALA A 115 7.29 -7.79 13.32
N ILE A 116 7.67 -8.93 12.71
CA ILE A 116 8.02 -10.16 13.40
C ILE A 116 9.37 -10.62 12.88
N ALA A 117 10.34 -10.76 13.79
CA ALA A 117 11.60 -11.41 13.51
C ALA A 117 11.45 -12.93 13.62
N VAL A 118 12.00 -13.66 12.66
CA VAL A 118 11.98 -15.13 12.58
C VAL A 118 13.43 -15.62 12.51
N ASP A 119 13.81 -16.45 13.48
CA ASP A 119 15.10 -17.12 13.48
C ASP A 119 15.01 -18.42 12.67
N MET A 120 15.34 -18.31 11.38
CA MET A 120 15.46 -19.45 10.47
C MET A 120 16.85 -20.12 10.55
N PHE A 121 17.82 -19.47 11.20
CA PHE A 121 19.22 -19.88 11.21
C PHE A 121 19.86 -19.72 12.60
N PRO A 122 19.47 -20.55 13.58
CA PRO A 122 20.01 -20.47 14.93
C PRO A 122 21.53 -20.57 14.94
N HIS A 123 22.16 -19.85 15.87
CA HIS A 123 23.63 -19.72 15.99
C HIS A 123 24.32 -18.96 14.84
N THR A 124 23.56 -18.27 13.99
CA THR A 124 24.10 -17.33 12.99
C THR A 124 23.68 -15.89 13.32
N THR A 125 24.20 -14.93 12.56
CA THR A 125 23.74 -13.54 12.63
C THR A 125 22.56 -13.25 11.68
N HIS A 126 22.07 -14.25 10.94
CA HIS A 126 20.93 -14.06 10.05
C HIS A 126 19.63 -14.00 10.84
N THR A 127 18.72 -13.15 10.39
CA THR A 127 17.36 -13.07 10.92
C THR A 127 16.45 -12.64 9.78
N GLU A 128 15.38 -13.40 9.57
CA GLU A 128 14.32 -13.00 8.65
C GLU A 128 13.39 -12.03 9.37
N LEU A 129 12.98 -10.95 8.70
CA LEU A 129 12.04 -9.98 9.23
C LEU A 129 10.83 -9.90 8.32
N VAL A 130 9.65 -10.19 8.88
CA VAL A 130 8.36 -10.05 8.19
C VAL A 130 7.69 -8.79 8.69
N ILE A 131 7.34 -7.89 7.79
CA ILE A 131 6.66 -6.63 8.12
C ILE A 131 5.33 -6.55 7.35
N LEU A 132 4.25 -6.32 8.08
CA LEU A 132 2.98 -5.93 7.49
C LEU A 132 2.93 -4.41 7.35
N PHE A 133 2.67 -3.95 6.14
CA PHE A 133 2.34 -2.56 5.85
C PHE A 133 0.87 -2.43 5.43
N GLU A 134 0.25 -1.33 5.84
CA GLU A 134 -1.11 -0.94 5.44
C GLU A 134 -1.10 0.49 4.91
N ARG A 135 -1.97 0.79 3.95
CA ARG A 135 -2.22 2.19 3.60
C ARG A 135 -2.98 2.89 4.73
N ALA A 136 -2.73 4.18 4.93
CA ALA A 136 -3.62 4.98 5.77
C ALA A 136 -5.02 4.93 5.16
N SER A 137 -5.96 4.27 5.83
CA SER A 137 -7.36 4.28 5.42
C SER A 137 -7.81 5.74 5.34
N GLN A 138 -8.29 6.18 4.17
CA GLN A 138 -9.16 7.34 4.16
C GLN A 138 -10.40 6.93 4.95
N SER A 139 -10.56 7.46 6.16
CA SER A 139 -11.83 7.41 6.87
C SER A 139 -12.87 8.00 5.93
N VAL A 140 -13.83 7.18 5.51
CA VAL A 140 -15.05 7.70 4.91
C VAL A 140 -15.75 8.45 6.03
N GLU A 141 -15.58 9.76 6.07
CA GLU A 141 -16.42 10.62 6.90
C GLU A 141 -17.82 10.56 6.28
N GLU A 142 -18.70 9.76 6.88
CA GLU A 142 -20.14 9.86 6.63
C GLU A 142 -20.59 11.24 7.12
N GLY A 143 -20.64 12.19 6.20
CA GLY A 143 -21.17 13.52 6.46
C GLY A 143 -22.64 13.42 6.88
N GLU A 144 -22.92 13.69 8.15
CA GLU A 144 -24.24 14.08 8.61
C GLU A 144 -24.67 15.37 7.89
N ASN A 145 -25.39 15.23 6.77
CA ASN A 145 -26.16 16.34 6.21
C ASN A 145 -27.31 16.65 7.18
N LYS A 146 -27.12 17.63 8.07
CA LYS A 146 -28.24 18.30 8.72
C LYS A 146 -28.94 19.16 7.67
N GLU A 147 -30.18 18.79 7.34
CA GLU A 147 -31.13 19.61 6.61
C GLU A 147 -31.26 20.98 7.29
N THR A 148 -30.79 22.02 6.61
CA THR A 148 -31.11 23.39 6.97
C THR A 148 -32.49 23.70 6.36
N THR A 149 -33.54 23.60 7.17
CA THR A 149 -34.86 24.08 6.81
C THR A 149 -34.81 25.60 6.67
N SER A 150 -34.87 26.07 5.43
CA SER A 150 -35.07 27.48 5.07
C SER A 150 -36.40 27.98 5.65
N THR A 151 -36.32 28.92 6.59
CA THR A 151 -37.45 29.79 6.89
C THR A 151 -37.05 31.21 6.51
N GLU A 152 -37.69 31.71 5.46
CA GLU A 152 -37.61 33.09 5.00
C GLU A 152 -38.03 34.03 6.14
N ASN A 153 -37.29 35.13 6.33
CA ASN A 153 -37.88 36.37 6.83
C ASN A 153 -37.05 37.58 6.40
N ASN A 154 -37.74 38.50 5.75
CA ASN A 154 -37.28 39.81 5.30
C ASN A 154 -36.84 40.71 6.46
N GLY A 155 -35.82 41.54 6.20
CA GLY A 155 -35.47 42.66 7.07
C GLY A 155 -34.14 43.30 6.70
N ASP A 156 -34.22 44.45 6.03
CA ASP A 156 -33.12 45.39 5.81
C ASP A 156 -32.31 45.65 7.09
N THR A 157 -30.98 45.81 6.98
CA THR A 157 -30.18 46.91 7.55
C THR A 157 -28.70 46.75 7.11
N GLN A 158 -28.15 47.77 6.45
CA GLN A 158 -26.71 47.99 6.23
C GLN A 158 -26.01 48.34 7.56
N ILE A 159 -24.85 47.74 7.89
CA ILE A 159 -23.78 48.44 8.64
C ILE A 159 -22.39 47.84 8.29
N GLU A 160 -21.43 48.74 8.10
CA GLU A 160 -20.02 48.57 7.74
C GLU A 160 -19.12 47.92 8.82
N GLY A 161 -18.05 47.27 8.36
CA GLY A 161 -16.67 47.48 8.84
C GLY A 161 -16.21 46.85 10.16
N LYS A 162 -15.25 45.92 10.07
CA LYS A 162 -13.86 46.05 10.61
C LYS A 162 -13.08 44.75 10.46
N GLY A 163 -11.86 44.87 9.96
CA GLY A 163 -10.86 43.80 9.99
C GLY A 163 -10.34 43.57 11.41
N SER A 164 -9.90 42.34 11.66
CA SER A 164 -9.05 42.00 12.79
C SER A 164 -7.98 41.01 12.34
N GLU A 165 -6.76 41.52 12.38
CA GLU A 165 -5.45 40.88 12.37
C GLU A 165 -5.43 39.65 13.30
N ILE A 166 -4.83 38.54 12.86
CA ILE A 166 -4.58 37.36 13.70
C ILE A 166 -3.08 37.29 13.98
N ASP A 167 -2.73 37.56 15.22
CA ASP A 167 -1.38 37.41 15.78
C ASP A 167 -0.96 35.93 15.82
N ILE A 168 0.26 35.65 15.35
CA ILE A 168 0.92 34.35 15.41
C ILE A 168 1.83 34.33 16.64
N GLU A 169 1.52 33.51 17.65
CA GLU A 169 2.47 33.24 18.73
C GLU A 169 3.51 32.16 18.34
N PRO A 170 4.79 32.33 18.72
CA PRO A 170 5.84 31.36 18.40
C PRO A 170 5.86 30.18 19.40
N ILE A 171 5.99 28.97 18.85
CA ILE A 171 6.17 27.72 19.57
C ILE A 171 7.53 27.72 20.27
N LYS A 172 7.54 27.52 21.60
CA LYS A 172 8.75 27.35 22.41
C LYS A 172 9.38 25.97 22.19
N SER A 173 10.72 25.97 22.26
CA SER A 173 11.69 24.89 22.03
C SER A 173 11.39 23.56 22.70
#